data_AF-A0A807N620-F1
#
_entry.id   AF-A0A807N620-F1
#
_cell.length_a   1.000
_cell.length_b   1.000
_cell.length_c   1.000
_cell.angle_alpha   90.00
_cell.angle_beta   90.00
_cell.angle_gamma   90.00
#
_symmetry.space_group_name_H-M   'P 1'
#
loop_
_entity.id
_entity.type
_entity.pdbx_description
1 polymer ?
#
loop_
_entity_poly.entity_id
_entity_poly.type
_entity_poly.pdbx_seq_one_letter_code
_entity_poly.pdbx_strand_id
1 'polypeptide(L)'
;MMAGAALAAVALLAACGAAVDDPAPLPTPSGSAASAVAPTSLPPLETSPAPEETAAEPEPSLELAPTATLSPVAKPTPQGGPWTAVTAAMSTKADVEAAAGLPASFQEFLGVRIGYADETGCVTTHVSVSAVHPDGFVVGDESTTCGDSRTVWGITEGRWHYIVAFQDAMPCRDLTQNDIPPGVPGLRCLDDVGAARDY
;
A
#
# COMPACT_ATOMS: atom_id res chain seq x y z
N MET A 1 34.00 -32.38 -25.84
CA MET A 1 35.04 -32.89 -24.91
C MET A 1 35.17 -31.83 -23.82
N MET A 2 34.89 -31.99 -22.54
CA MET A 2 34.57 -33.08 -21.60
C MET A 2 33.47 -32.52 -20.67
N ALA A 3 32.34 -33.18 -20.42
CA ALA A 3 32.09 -34.17 -19.37
C ALA A 3 32.38 -33.68 -17.93
N GLY A 4 31.33 -33.60 -17.10
CA GLY A 4 31.40 -33.41 -15.65
C GLY A 4 30.00 -33.48 -15.04
N ALA A 5 29.63 -34.66 -14.55
CA ALA A 5 28.31 -35.02 -14.03
C ALA A 5 28.30 -35.12 -12.48
N ALA A 6 27.09 -35.31 -11.95
CA ALA A 6 26.67 -35.89 -10.66
C ALA A 6 26.03 -34.88 -9.68
N LEU A 7 24.70 -34.86 -9.48
CA LEU A 7 23.85 -35.77 -8.68
C LEU A 7 24.29 -35.90 -7.21
N ALA A 8 23.51 -35.27 -6.32
CA ALA A 8 23.26 -35.77 -4.98
C ALA A 8 21.85 -35.33 -4.54
N ALA A 9 20.89 -36.24 -4.74
CA ALA A 9 19.62 -36.23 -4.07
C ALA A 9 19.83 -36.73 -2.63
N VAL A 10 19.31 -36.01 -1.65
CA VAL A 10 19.09 -36.55 -0.30
C VAL A 10 17.61 -36.36 0.01
N ALA A 11 16.93 -37.49 0.13
CA ALA A 11 15.54 -37.60 0.52
C ALA A 11 15.45 -38.29 1.89
N LEU A 12 14.33 -37.98 2.57
CA LEU A 12 13.76 -38.58 3.78
C LEU A 12 14.39 -38.23 5.13
N LEU A 13 13.57 -37.61 5.97
CA LEU A 13 13.08 -38.25 7.19
C LEU A 13 11.68 -37.73 7.55
N ALA A 14 10.77 -38.69 7.73
CA ALA A 14 9.42 -38.51 8.22
C ALA A 14 9.41 -38.33 9.74
N ALA A 15 8.48 -37.53 10.27
CA ALA A 15 8.02 -37.65 11.65
C ALA A 15 6.54 -37.28 11.71
N CYS A 16 5.73 -38.28 12.09
CA CYS A 16 4.33 -38.16 12.46
C CYS A 16 4.18 -37.28 13.71
N GLY A 17 3.09 -36.51 13.76
CA GLY A 17 2.69 -35.79 14.95
C GLY A 17 1.31 -35.14 14.77
N ALA A 18 0.27 -35.96 14.88
CA ALA A 18 -1.10 -35.49 14.99
C ALA A 18 -1.29 -34.80 16.35
N ALA A 19 -1.77 -33.55 16.33
CA ALA A 19 -2.47 -32.94 17.44
C ALA A 19 -3.59 -32.09 16.84
N VAL A 20 -4.77 -32.68 16.82
CA VAL A 20 -6.04 -32.02 16.55
C VAL A 20 -6.38 -31.31 17.86
N ASP A 21 -6.24 -29.98 17.90
CA ASP A 21 -6.73 -29.18 19.02
C ASP A 21 -8.01 -28.48 18.56
N ASP A 22 -9.08 -28.84 19.27
CA ASP A 22 -10.48 -28.52 19.03
C ASP A 22 -10.75 -27.03 19.32
N PRO A 23 -11.32 -26.25 18.38
CA PRO A 23 -11.61 -24.84 18.65
C PRO A 23 -12.78 -24.70 19.62
N ALA A 24 -12.50 -24.08 20.77
CA ALA A 24 -13.49 -23.68 21.75
C ALA A 24 -14.65 -22.87 21.11
N PRO A 25 -15.92 -23.14 21.47
CA PRO A 25 -17.06 -22.41 20.91
C PRO A 25 -17.12 -20.97 21.44
N LEU A 26 -17.17 -20.01 20.51
CA LEU A 26 -17.45 -18.60 20.79
C LEU A 26 -18.91 -18.43 21.30
N PRO A 27 -19.16 -17.53 22.27
CA PRO A 27 -20.51 -17.16 22.66
C PRO A 27 -21.21 -16.36 21.55
N THR A 28 -22.41 -16.80 21.19
CA THR A 28 -23.37 -16.10 20.32
C THR A 28 -23.70 -14.70 20.82
N PRO A 29 -23.72 -13.65 19.96
CA PRO A 29 -24.37 -12.41 20.28
C PRO A 29 -25.89 -12.60 20.31
N SER A 30 -26.45 -12.47 21.51
CA SER A 30 -27.88 -12.36 21.77
C SER A 30 -28.28 -10.88 21.70
N GLY A 31 -29.40 -10.56 21.06
CA GLY A 31 -30.07 -9.27 21.28
C GLY A 31 -30.54 -8.54 20.02
N SER A 32 -31.72 -8.95 19.57
CA SER A 32 -32.61 -8.19 18.69
C SER A 32 -33.21 -6.99 19.42
N ALA A 33 -33.20 -5.80 18.80
CA ALA A 33 -34.21 -4.74 18.93
C ALA A 33 -33.84 -3.63 17.91
N ALA A 34 -34.52 -3.53 16.76
CA ALA A 34 -35.81 -2.88 16.54
C ALA A 34 -35.74 -1.34 16.65
N SER A 35 -36.06 -0.72 15.51
CA SER A 35 -36.12 0.71 15.20
C SER A 35 -36.83 1.61 16.21
N ALA A 36 -36.39 2.86 16.29
CA ALA A 36 -37.28 4.00 16.46
C ALA A 36 -36.66 5.27 15.85
N VAL A 37 -37.16 5.65 14.68
CA VAL A 37 -36.94 6.96 14.07
C VAL A 37 -37.90 7.93 14.75
N ALA A 38 -37.40 9.03 15.30
CA ALA A 38 -38.24 10.13 15.79
C ALA A 38 -37.97 11.37 14.94
N PRO A 39 -38.97 11.90 14.21
CA PRO A 39 -38.87 13.20 13.56
C PRO A 39 -39.11 14.32 14.57
N THR A 40 -38.15 15.20 14.76
CA THR A 40 -38.32 16.42 15.56
C THR A 40 -38.94 17.52 14.70
N SER A 41 -40.15 17.92 15.09
CA SER A 41 -40.91 19.05 14.54
C SER A 41 -40.18 20.38 14.65
N LEU A 42 -40.27 21.17 13.57
CA LEU A 42 -39.97 22.61 13.52
C LEU A 42 -41.11 23.44 14.12
N PRO A 43 -40.82 24.55 14.82
CA PRO A 43 -41.71 25.70 14.90
C PRO A 43 -41.24 26.89 14.02
N PRO A 44 -42.15 27.82 13.64
CA PRO A 44 -41.88 28.87 12.66
C PRO A 44 -41.79 30.29 13.25
N LEU A 45 -41.46 31.22 12.33
CA LEU A 45 -41.75 32.66 12.23
C LEU A 45 -40.63 33.67 12.54
N GLU A 46 -40.35 34.42 11.45
CA GLU A 46 -40.16 35.87 11.33
C GLU A 46 -39.08 36.57 12.16
N THR A 47 -38.16 37.25 11.47
CA THR A 47 -38.17 38.72 11.29
C THR A 47 -36.89 39.16 10.58
N SER A 48 -37.04 39.84 9.45
CA SER A 48 -35.98 40.66 8.81
C SER A 48 -35.87 41.99 9.58
N PRO A 49 -34.66 42.53 9.86
CA PRO A 49 -34.04 43.42 8.88
C PRO A 49 -32.50 43.34 8.81
N ALA A 50 -31.95 43.70 7.64
CA ALA A 50 -30.57 44.14 7.44
C ALA A 50 -30.37 45.53 8.10
N PRO A 51 -29.13 45.94 8.50
CA PRO A 51 -28.10 46.33 7.52
C PRO A 51 -26.63 46.04 7.91
N GLU A 52 -25.80 46.07 6.86
CA GLU A 52 -24.36 46.37 6.77
C GLU A 52 -23.49 46.34 8.04
N GLU A 53 -22.57 45.37 8.10
CA GLU A 53 -21.29 45.57 8.80
C GLU A 53 -20.17 44.84 8.04
N THR A 54 -19.31 45.64 7.44
CA THR A 54 -17.87 45.44 7.21
C THR A 54 -17.38 44.02 6.93
N ALA A 55 -17.01 43.80 5.67
CA ALA A 55 -16.12 42.73 5.25
C ALA A 55 -14.83 42.72 6.09
N ALA A 56 -14.76 41.79 7.04
CA ALA A 56 -13.50 41.22 7.48
C ALA A 56 -13.33 39.92 6.68
N GLU A 57 -12.62 40.02 5.56
CA GLU A 57 -12.12 38.86 4.82
C GLU A 57 -11.21 38.09 5.78
N PRO A 58 -11.54 36.86 6.21
CA PRO A 58 -10.57 36.04 6.91
C PRO A 58 -9.48 35.71 5.88
N GLU A 59 -8.30 36.31 6.04
CA GLU A 59 -7.12 35.86 5.34
C GLU A 59 -7.02 34.34 5.58
N PRO A 60 -7.06 33.50 4.53
CA PRO A 60 -6.85 32.09 4.73
C PRO A 60 -5.38 31.93 5.11
N SER A 61 -5.12 31.80 6.41
CA SER A 61 -3.84 31.31 6.93
C SER A 61 -3.73 29.84 6.56
N LEU A 62 -3.44 29.60 5.29
CA LEU A 62 -2.97 28.33 4.75
C LEU A 62 -1.51 28.17 5.19
N GLU A 63 -1.28 27.90 6.47
CA GLU A 63 -0.08 27.17 6.85
C GLU A 63 -0.35 25.70 6.52
N LEU A 64 -0.39 25.43 5.21
CA LEU A 64 -0.39 24.09 4.66
C LEU A 64 0.95 23.46 5.01
N ALA A 65 0.90 22.20 5.43
CA ALA A 65 2.04 21.31 5.55
C ALA A 65 3.05 21.52 4.40
N PRO A 66 4.36 21.32 4.60
CA PRO A 66 5.35 21.54 3.56
C PRO A 66 4.93 20.78 2.30
N THR A 67 4.49 21.53 1.30
CA THR A 67 4.32 21.05 -0.05
C THR A 67 5.73 20.91 -0.61
N ALA A 68 6.44 19.89 -0.15
CA ALA A 68 7.71 19.52 -0.73
C ALA A 68 7.40 19.02 -2.14
N THR A 69 7.35 19.96 -3.08
CA THR A 69 7.20 19.66 -4.50
C THR A 69 8.46 18.93 -4.93
N LEU A 70 8.39 17.60 -4.90
CA LEU A 70 9.44 16.74 -5.43
C LEU A 70 9.66 17.07 -6.91
N SER A 71 10.91 16.94 -7.36
CA SER A 71 11.23 17.15 -8.78
C SER A 71 10.49 16.12 -9.65
N PRO A 72 10.06 16.48 -10.86
CA PRO A 72 9.46 15.52 -11.79
C PRO A 72 10.41 14.35 -12.08
N VAL A 73 9.85 13.15 -12.11
CA VAL A 73 10.54 11.88 -12.39
C VAL A 73 10.12 11.39 -13.77
N ALA A 74 11.08 11.19 -14.67
CA ALA A 74 10.78 10.61 -15.98
C ALA A 74 10.38 9.14 -15.83
N LYS A 75 9.22 8.77 -16.40
CA LYS A 75 8.84 7.36 -16.53
C LYS A 75 9.76 6.69 -17.55
N PRO A 76 10.43 5.57 -17.23
CA PRO A 76 11.14 4.78 -18.22
C PRO A 76 10.19 4.39 -19.36
N THR A 77 10.67 4.42 -20.60
CA THR A 77 9.93 3.75 -21.69
C THR A 77 9.79 2.27 -21.31
N PRO A 78 8.64 1.61 -21.51
CA PRO A 78 8.54 0.19 -21.21
C PRO A 78 9.47 -0.64 -22.11
N GLN A 79 10.44 -1.36 -21.53
CA GLN A 79 11.25 -2.37 -22.22
C GLN A 79 10.89 -3.79 -21.78
N GLY A 80 10.16 -3.94 -20.68
CA GLY A 80 10.00 -5.21 -19.99
C GLY A 80 11.30 -5.65 -19.32
N GLY A 81 11.37 -6.93 -18.96
CA GLY A 81 12.55 -7.52 -18.32
C GLY A 81 12.20 -8.25 -17.03
N PRO A 82 13.21 -8.81 -16.35
CA PRO A 82 12.98 -9.46 -15.08
C PRO A 82 12.89 -8.43 -13.95
N TRP A 83 12.09 -8.77 -12.95
CA TRP A 83 12.17 -8.13 -11.64
C TRP A 83 13.52 -8.41 -10.98
N THR A 84 14.11 -7.40 -10.37
CA THR A 84 15.29 -7.55 -9.54
C THR A 84 14.85 -7.60 -8.09
N ALA A 85 15.09 -8.74 -7.43
CA ALA A 85 14.85 -8.86 -6.00
C ALA A 85 15.77 -7.92 -5.22
N VAL A 86 15.20 -7.23 -4.24
CA VAL A 86 15.89 -6.38 -3.28
C VAL A 86 15.42 -6.73 -1.88
N THR A 87 16.21 -6.35 -0.90
CA THR A 87 15.84 -6.51 0.51
C THR A 87 16.22 -5.23 1.22
N ALA A 88 15.30 -4.28 1.22
CA ALA A 88 15.44 -3.01 1.93
C ALA A 88 14.29 -2.89 2.92
N ALA A 89 14.59 -2.47 4.14
CA ALA A 89 13.62 -2.25 5.20
C ALA A 89 13.95 -0.92 5.88
N MET A 90 12.97 -0.02 5.95
CA MET A 90 13.18 1.39 6.28
C MET A 90 12.11 1.83 7.27
N SER A 91 12.53 2.42 8.40
CA SER A 91 11.61 3.00 9.39
C SER A 91 11.88 4.49 9.62
N THR A 92 12.97 5.01 9.07
CA THR A 92 13.35 6.42 9.15
C THR A 92 13.81 6.93 7.79
N LYS A 93 13.81 8.26 7.62
CA LYS A 93 14.40 8.90 6.43
C LYS A 93 15.86 8.51 6.21
N ALA A 94 16.65 8.37 7.28
CA ALA A 94 18.04 7.96 7.19
C ALA A 94 18.20 6.53 6.63
N ASP A 95 17.29 5.61 7.00
CA ASP A 95 17.27 4.26 6.43
C ASP A 95 16.97 4.28 4.93
N VAL A 96 16.05 5.15 4.51
CA VAL A 96 15.69 5.33 3.09
C VAL A 96 16.89 5.81 2.28
N GLU A 97 17.62 6.82 2.78
CA GLU A 97 18.82 7.35 2.13
C GLU A 97 19.95 6.32 2.06
N ALA A 98 20.02 5.40 3.02
CA ALA A 98 21.01 4.32 3.06
C ALA A 98 20.61 3.06 2.26
N ALA A 99 19.35 2.96 1.78
CA ALA A 99 18.81 1.75 1.18
C ALA A 99 19.41 1.47 -0.22
N ALA A 100 20.32 0.51 -0.31
CA ALA A 100 20.93 0.12 -1.59
C ALA A 100 19.94 -0.59 -2.54
N GLY A 101 20.14 -0.40 -3.85
CA GLY A 101 19.35 -1.07 -4.89
C GLY A 101 18.01 -0.42 -5.19
N LEU A 102 17.64 0.67 -4.51
CA LEU A 102 16.46 1.47 -4.82
C LEU A 102 16.79 2.61 -5.80
N PRO A 103 15.87 2.98 -6.71
CA PRO A 103 16.02 4.20 -7.51
C PRO A 103 16.09 5.44 -6.60
N ALA A 104 17.02 6.36 -6.87
CA ALA A 104 17.19 7.57 -6.06
C ALA A 104 15.90 8.41 -5.96
N SER A 105 15.15 8.54 -7.07
CA SER A 105 13.86 9.25 -7.06
C SER A 105 12.80 8.55 -6.21
N PHE A 106 12.89 7.23 -6.03
CA PHE A 106 12.00 6.48 -5.14
C PHE A 106 12.40 6.67 -3.67
N GLN A 107 13.70 6.74 -3.38
CA GLN A 107 14.19 7.11 -2.05
C GLN A 107 13.71 8.52 -1.66
N GLU A 108 13.78 9.50 -2.55
CA GLU A 108 13.22 10.84 -2.31
C GLU A 108 11.72 10.79 -2.02
N PHE A 109 10.97 9.99 -2.78
CA PHE A 109 9.54 9.77 -2.57
C PHE A 109 9.22 9.19 -1.19
N LEU A 110 9.98 8.19 -0.71
CA LEU A 110 9.78 7.60 0.62
C LEU A 110 10.28 8.52 1.75
N GLY A 111 11.37 9.25 1.52
CA GLY A 111 12.01 10.11 2.52
C GLY A 111 11.15 11.26 3.01
N VAL A 112 10.11 11.64 2.26
CA VAL A 112 9.11 12.65 2.66
C VAL A 112 7.83 12.04 3.24
N ARG A 113 7.71 10.71 3.31
CA ARG A 113 6.51 10.00 3.79
C ARG A 113 6.72 9.24 5.09
N ILE A 114 7.84 8.53 5.21
CA ILE A 114 8.12 7.75 6.41
C ILE A 114 8.21 8.68 7.62
N GLY A 115 7.42 8.38 8.65
CA GLY A 115 7.31 9.17 9.87
C GLY A 115 6.37 10.38 9.79
N TYR A 116 5.72 10.61 8.65
CA TYR A 116 4.76 11.70 8.45
C TYR A 116 3.34 11.17 8.33
N ALA A 117 2.38 11.92 8.87
CA ALA A 117 0.95 11.62 8.72
C ALA A 117 0.48 12.01 7.31
N ASP A 118 -0.32 11.15 6.69
CA ASP A 118 -1.03 11.45 5.46
C ASP A 118 -2.28 12.31 5.72
N GLU A 119 -3.07 12.59 4.67
CA GLU A 119 -4.29 13.39 4.74
C GLU A 119 -5.39 12.76 5.62
N THR A 120 -5.27 11.46 5.91
CA THR A 120 -6.19 10.71 6.79
C THR A 120 -5.69 10.63 8.23
N GLY A 121 -4.50 11.17 8.52
CA GLY A 121 -3.85 11.12 9.83
C GLY A 121 -3.08 9.82 10.09
N CYS A 122 -2.92 8.96 9.08
CA CYS A 122 -2.18 7.71 9.20
C CYS A 122 -0.69 7.98 9.00
N VAL A 123 0.14 7.52 9.93
CA VAL A 123 1.60 7.69 9.85
C VAL A 123 2.22 6.43 9.27
N THR A 124 3.00 6.57 8.20
CA THR A 124 3.83 5.47 7.69
C THR A 124 4.97 5.19 8.67
N THR A 125 4.97 4.00 9.28
CA THR A 125 5.93 3.60 10.32
C THR A 125 7.04 2.70 9.81
N HIS A 126 6.77 1.92 8.76
CA HIS A 126 7.74 1.02 8.15
C HIS A 126 7.44 0.80 6.68
N VAL A 127 8.49 0.67 5.86
CA VAL A 127 8.40 0.26 4.47
C VAL A 127 9.45 -0.81 4.22
N SER A 128 9.05 -1.94 3.65
CA SER A 128 9.96 -2.94 3.12
C SER A 128 9.81 -3.05 1.61
N VAL A 129 10.91 -3.13 0.87
CA VAL A 129 10.93 -3.28 -0.58
C VAL A 129 11.53 -4.63 -0.92
N SER A 130 10.81 -5.39 -1.75
CA SER A 130 11.15 -6.77 -2.12
C SER A 130 11.60 -6.92 -3.56
N ALA A 131 11.13 -6.08 -4.48
CA ALA A 131 11.64 -6.08 -5.86
C ALA A 131 11.46 -4.73 -6.57
N VAL A 132 12.30 -4.50 -7.58
CA VAL A 132 12.30 -3.34 -8.47
C VAL A 132 12.26 -3.82 -9.92
N HIS A 133 11.48 -3.16 -10.76
CA HIS A 133 11.40 -3.42 -12.19
C HIS A 133 12.00 -2.26 -13.02
N PRO A 134 12.75 -2.53 -14.11
CA PRO A 134 13.35 -1.50 -14.95
C PRO A 134 12.35 -0.51 -15.57
N ASP A 135 11.10 -0.94 -15.80
CA ASP A 135 10.03 -0.07 -16.32
C ASP A 135 9.49 0.95 -15.29
N GLY A 136 10.11 1.06 -14.12
CA GLY A 136 9.76 2.05 -13.10
C GLY A 136 8.65 1.61 -12.16
N PHE A 137 8.68 0.33 -11.74
CA PHE A 137 7.82 -0.20 -10.69
C PHE A 137 8.66 -0.69 -9.50
N VAL A 138 8.08 -0.60 -8.31
CA VAL A 138 8.64 -1.14 -7.06
C VAL A 138 7.53 -1.87 -6.33
N VAL A 139 7.83 -3.02 -5.71
CA VAL A 139 6.88 -3.77 -4.89
C VAL A 139 7.44 -3.98 -3.49
N GLY A 140 6.55 -3.95 -2.51
CA GLY A 140 6.91 -4.06 -1.11
C GLY A 140 5.71 -4.15 -0.20
N ASP A 141 5.96 -3.91 1.08
CA ASP A 141 4.97 -3.87 2.14
C ASP A 141 5.15 -2.55 2.90
N GLU A 142 4.04 -1.89 3.22
CA GLU A 142 3.98 -0.63 3.95
C GLU A 142 3.14 -0.83 5.21
N SER A 143 3.73 -0.50 6.36
CA SER A 143 3.05 -0.45 7.64
C SER A 143 2.77 0.99 8.03
N THR A 144 1.55 1.21 8.51
CA THR A 144 1.10 2.50 9.02
C THR A 144 0.47 2.33 10.40
N THR A 145 0.22 3.45 11.09
CA THR A 145 -0.57 3.45 12.33
C THR A 145 -2.03 3.01 12.14
N CYS A 146 -2.48 2.88 10.89
CA CYS A 146 -3.85 2.50 10.54
C CYS A 146 -3.96 1.08 9.97
N GLY A 147 -2.83 0.40 9.77
CA GLY A 147 -2.77 -0.96 9.22
C GLY A 147 -1.60 -1.14 8.26
N ASP A 148 -1.45 -2.38 7.81
CA ASP A 148 -0.42 -2.80 6.87
C ASP A 148 -1.02 -3.00 5.49
N SER A 149 -0.18 -2.95 4.46
CA SER A 149 -0.57 -3.27 3.08
C SER A 149 0.62 -3.78 2.27
N ARG A 150 0.35 -4.70 1.34
CA ARG A 150 1.22 -4.97 0.19
C ARG A 150 0.98 -3.85 -0.82
N THR A 151 2.05 -3.27 -1.33
CA THR A 151 1.97 -2.11 -2.21
C THR A 151 2.83 -2.27 -3.45
N VAL A 152 2.29 -1.85 -4.59
CA VAL A 152 3.04 -1.61 -5.82
C VAL A 152 3.06 -0.12 -6.08
N TRP A 153 4.27 0.44 -6.14
CA TRP A 153 4.52 1.80 -6.55
C TRP A 153 4.96 1.84 -8.00
N GLY A 154 4.65 2.93 -8.68
CA GLY A 154 5.00 3.14 -10.08
C GLY A 154 5.07 4.61 -10.43
N ILE A 155 5.70 4.93 -11.56
CA ILE A 155 5.79 6.31 -12.05
C ILE A 155 4.61 6.58 -12.99
N THR A 156 3.74 7.51 -12.60
CA THR A 156 2.63 8.05 -13.41
C THR A 156 2.65 9.56 -13.34
N GLU A 157 2.27 10.24 -14.43
CA GLU A 157 2.19 11.72 -14.46
C GLU A 157 3.49 12.42 -14.00
N GLY A 158 4.63 11.80 -14.27
CA GLY A 158 5.94 12.36 -13.93
C GLY A 158 6.29 12.30 -12.44
N ARG A 159 5.68 11.42 -11.65
CA ARG A 159 6.02 11.23 -10.23
C ARG A 159 5.72 9.80 -9.78
N TRP A 160 6.28 9.40 -8.65
CA TRP A 160 5.94 8.14 -7.99
C TRP A 160 4.54 8.22 -7.37
N HIS A 161 3.77 7.15 -7.54
CA HIS A 161 2.43 6.96 -7.02
C HIS A 161 2.26 5.55 -6.46
N TYR A 162 1.29 5.41 -5.56
CA TYR A 162 0.70 4.12 -5.20
C TYR A 162 -0.17 3.68 -6.39
N ILE A 163 0.22 2.60 -7.06
CA ILE A 163 -0.55 2.03 -8.17
C ILE A 163 -1.66 1.16 -7.60
N VAL A 164 -1.29 0.26 -6.68
CA VAL A 164 -2.21 -0.56 -5.90
C VAL A 164 -1.64 -0.74 -4.49
N ALA A 165 -2.52 -0.74 -3.49
CA ALA A 165 -2.22 -1.11 -2.11
C ALA A 165 -3.35 -2.01 -1.59
N PHE A 166 -3.01 -3.15 -1.01
CA PHE A 166 -3.99 -4.17 -0.64
C PHE A 166 -3.52 -5.01 0.55
N GLN A 167 -4.49 -5.49 1.33
CA GLN A 167 -4.25 -6.37 2.48
C GLN A 167 -4.39 -7.84 2.11
N ASP A 168 -5.32 -8.14 1.20
CA ASP A 168 -5.61 -9.49 0.72
C ASP A 168 -5.27 -9.62 -0.77
N ALA A 169 -5.05 -10.85 -1.22
CA ALA A 169 -4.76 -11.14 -2.62
C ALA A 169 -5.84 -10.56 -3.55
N MET A 170 -5.43 -9.68 -4.46
CA MET A 170 -6.31 -9.07 -5.45
C MET A 170 -6.40 -9.92 -6.73
N PRO A 171 -7.42 -9.72 -7.59
CA PRO A 171 -7.49 -10.39 -8.88
C PRO A 171 -6.28 -10.09 -9.75
N CYS A 172 -5.70 -11.11 -10.40
CA CYS A 172 -4.56 -10.93 -11.31
C CYS A 172 -4.87 -9.96 -12.45
N ARG A 173 -6.13 -9.95 -12.92
CA ARG A 173 -6.61 -9.02 -13.95
C ARG A 173 -6.38 -7.57 -13.55
N ASP A 174 -6.58 -7.22 -12.29
CA ASP A 174 -6.50 -5.83 -11.84
C ASP A 174 -5.04 -5.36 -11.79
N LEU A 175 -4.09 -6.26 -11.47
CA LEU A 175 -2.66 -5.98 -11.62
C LEU A 175 -2.27 -5.76 -13.10
N THR A 176 -2.82 -6.57 -14.00
CA THR A 176 -2.57 -6.44 -15.45
C THR A 176 -3.16 -5.15 -16.03
N GLN A 177 -4.35 -4.75 -15.57
CA GLN A 177 -4.99 -3.49 -15.99
C GLN A 177 -4.23 -2.24 -15.55
N ASN A 178 -3.39 -2.36 -14.53
CA ASN A 178 -2.49 -1.32 -14.05
C ASN A 178 -1.09 -1.38 -14.70
N ASP A 179 -0.93 -2.16 -15.77
CA ASP A 179 0.31 -2.37 -16.50
C ASP A 179 1.48 -2.87 -15.61
N ILE A 180 1.18 -3.54 -14.49
CA ILE A 180 2.21 -4.08 -13.61
C ILE A 180 2.83 -5.31 -14.30
N PRO A 181 4.16 -5.34 -14.54
CA PRO A 181 4.81 -6.46 -15.20
C PRO A 181 4.67 -7.77 -14.39
N PRO A 182 4.34 -8.91 -15.04
CA PRO A 182 4.25 -10.20 -14.35
C PRO A 182 5.62 -10.70 -13.88
N GLY A 183 5.64 -11.78 -13.10
CA GLY A 183 6.86 -12.40 -12.58
C GLY A 183 7.41 -11.69 -11.34
N VAL A 184 6.54 -11.03 -10.57
CA VAL A 184 6.94 -10.32 -9.36
C VAL A 184 7.29 -11.35 -8.27
N PRO A 185 8.52 -11.34 -7.71
CA PRO A 185 8.90 -12.32 -6.70
C PRO A 185 7.99 -12.30 -5.48
N GLY A 186 7.30 -13.42 -5.23
CA GLY A 186 6.45 -13.60 -4.04
C GLY A 186 5.10 -12.88 -4.08
N LEU A 187 4.78 -12.15 -5.15
CA LEU A 187 3.45 -11.55 -5.31
C LEU A 187 2.47 -12.62 -5.78
N ARG A 188 1.39 -12.80 -5.02
CA ARG A 188 0.30 -13.69 -5.38
C ARG A 188 -0.97 -12.90 -5.63
N CYS A 189 -1.77 -13.40 -6.57
CA CYS A 189 -3.05 -12.84 -6.96
C CYS A 189 -4.08 -13.97 -7.16
N LEU A 190 -5.35 -13.60 -7.23
CA LEU A 190 -6.45 -14.53 -7.49
C LEU A 190 -6.71 -14.62 -9.00
N ASP A 191 -6.75 -15.84 -9.53
CA ASP A 191 -7.17 -16.07 -10.91
C ASP A 191 -8.69 -15.92 -11.09
N ASP A 192 -9.18 -16.15 -12.32
CA ASP A 192 -10.59 -15.97 -12.67
C ASP A 192 -11.54 -16.91 -11.94
N VAL A 193 -11.03 -17.99 -11.31
CA VAL A 193 -11.81 -18.93 -10.49
C VAL A 193 -11.59 -18.72 -8.99
N GLY A 194 -10.82 -17.69 -8.61
CA GLY A 194 -10.53 -17.33 -7.22
C GLY A 194 -9.39 -18.14 -6.58
N ALA A 195 -8.60 -18.88 -7.35
CA ALA A 195 -7.45 -19.60 -6.84
C ALA A 195 -6.20 -18.71 -6.80
N ALA A 196 -5.42 -18.81 -5.73
CA ALA A 196 -4.18 -18.05 -5.59
C ALA A 196 -3.08 -18.61 -6.50
N ARG A 197 -2.46 -17.74 -7.30
CA ARG A 197 -1.30 -18.05 -8.14
C ARG A 197 -0.26 -16.95 -8.05
N ASP A 198 0.96 -17.24 -8.49
CA ASP A 198 1.98 -16.21 -8.67
C ASP A 198 1.55 -15.26 -9.80
N TYR A 199 1.78 -13.96 -9.62
CA TYR A 199 1.48 -12.94 -10.63
C TYR A 199 2.58 -12.82 -11.67
#